data_AF-A0A6H1ZVX0-F1
#
_entry.id   AF-A0A6H1ZVX0-F1
#
_cell.length_a   1.000
_cell.length_b   1.000
_cell.length_c   1.000
_cell.angle_alpha   90.00
_cell.angle_beta   90.00
_cell.angle_gamma   90.00
#
_symmetry.space_group_name_H-M   'P 1'
#
loop_
_entity.id
_entity.type
_entity.pdbx_description
1 polymer ?
#
loop_
_entity_poly.entity_id
_entity_poly.type
_entity_poly.pdbx_seq_one_letter_code
_entity_poly.pdbx_strand_id
1 'polypeptide(L)'
;MAKMENLNDYIWKFKNEYYSIRYSFVNDLSTGETLASCTASIWDSSGNNKTASMLDAPSVSSPSATFSVTGGTTGETYEIKLVGISSGSLKYIHKIICEVFDSISLNTKLGDSAANSYVTLPEANTYIRNVLGHPNKWDTLSVEGRKRLLIEACRDIDRFNFLGVRYYDNQILEFPRNDHDTITGNCGTPLTNTGFKHANFTSDTYGSYKSNTNYWKYGAVHITLATPLNDIRVIGGNNITTNVVTVASAFTATPTTNTTFIAFEPLDTKIKSAQCHQALYILENSGGDTLQNYKDSGANYVKIGDTEVRFKEGLSSRSSISQEARKLLSPWIRKDKKVLRG
;
A
#
# COMPACT_ATOMS: atom_id res chain seq x y z
N MET A 1 -31.59 1.60 38.93
CA MET A 1 -30.41 1.17 38.15
C MET A 1 -29.98 2.37 37.32
N ALA A 2 -28.98 3.12 37.78
CA ALA A 2 -28.54 4.34 37.09
C ALA A 2 -27.80 3.95 35.80
N LYS A 3 -28.24 4.52 34.67
CA LYS A 3 -27.70 4.29 33.34
C LYS A 3 -26.90 5.55 32.99
N MET A 4 -25.57 5.49 33.08
CA MET A 4 -24.70 6.53 32.54
C MET A 4 -24.31 6.11 31.13
N GLU A 5 -24.94 6.72 30.12
CA GLU A 5 -24.51 6.59 28.72
C GLU A 5 -23.42 7.64 28.50
N ASN A 6 -22.17 7.20 28.34
CA ASN A 6 -21.09 8.09 27.90
C ASN A 6 -21.16 8.33 26.38
N LEU A 7 -20.54 9.42 25.94
CA LEU A 7 -20.36 9.79 24.54
C LEU A 7 -19.87 8.58 23.72
N ASN A 8 -20.47 8.37 22.54
CA ASN A 8 -20.05 7.30 21.65
C ASN A 8 -18.60 7.54 21.21
N ASP A 9 -17.70 6.61 21.52
CA ASP A 9 -16.36 6.61 20.94
C ASP A 9 -16.47 6.24 19.45
N TYR A 10 -15.70 6.90 18.59
CA TYR A 10 -15.69 6.62 17.16
C TYR A 10 -14.33 6.07 16.74
N ILE A 11 -14.36 4.94 16.04
CA ILE A 11 -13.20 4.32 15.41
C ILE A 11 -13.50 4.01 13.96
N TRP A 12 -12.45 3.90 13.15
CA TRP A 12 -12.54 3.41 11.79
C TRP A 12 -11.48 2.35 11.53
N LYS A 13 -11.76 1.41 10.62
CA LYS A 13 -10.83 0.36 10.19
C LYS A 13 -11.00 0.05 8.70
N PHE A 14 -10.01 -0.60 8.09
CA PHE A 14 -10.24 -1.27 6.80
C PHE A 14 -10.82 -2.65 6.99
N LYS A 15 -11.54 -3.14 5.97
CA LYS A 15 -12.14 -4.48 5.94
C LYS A 15 -11.22 -5.61 6.42
N ASN A 16 -9.96 -5.61 5.98
CA ASN A 16 -9.00 -6.67 6.30
C ASN A 16 -8.08 -6.36 7.50
N GLU A 17 -8.30 -5.26 8.22
CA GLU A 17 -7.50 -4.94 9.40
C GLU A 17 -8.03 -5.63 10.67
N TYR A 18 -7.07 -5.91 11.57
CA TYR A 18 -7.29 -6.40 12.93
C TYR A 18 -7.01 -5.26 13.90
N TYR A 19 -7.96 -4.94 14.77
CA TYR A 19 -7.79 -3.96 15.85
C TYR A 19 -7.97 -4.63 17.20
N SER A 20 -6.99 -4.46 18.09
CA SER A 20 -7.17 -4.79 19.50
C SER A 20 -7.59 -3.51 20.25
N ILE A 21 -8.74 -3.56 20.90
CA ILE A 21 -9.32 -2.45 21.65
C ILE A 21 -9.21 -2.79 23.13
N ARG A 22 -8.54 -1.91 23.89
CA ARG A 22 -8.55 -1.93 25.36
C ARG A 22 -9.43 -0.80 25.86
N TYR A 23 -10.57 -1.13 26.45
CA TYR A 23 -11.45 -0.18 27.11
C TYR A 23 -11.18 -0.16 28.62
N SER A 24 -11.09 1.02 29.21
CA SER A 24 -10.78 1.21 30.63
C SER A 24 -12.01 1.74 31.38
N PHE A 25 -12.44 1.00 32.41
CA PHE A 25 -13.56 1.41 33.28
C PHE A 25 -13.09 2.18 34.52
N VAL A 26 -11.83 2.66 34.56
CA VAL A 26 -11.25 3.36 35.73
C VAL A 26 -12.12 4.51 36.22
N ASN A 27 -12.69 5.28 35.30
CA ASN A 27 -13.51 6.45 35.63
C ASN A 27 -14.97 6.08 35.94
N ASP A 28 -15.39 4.86 35.60
CA ASP A 28 -16.76 4.38 35.82
C ASP A 28 -16.89 3.64 37.15
N LEU A 29 -15.83 2.92 37.56
CA LEU A 29 -15.82 2.12 38.78
C LEU A 29 -15.69 3.00 40.02
N SER A 30 -16.45 2.69 41.07
CA SER A 30 -16.29 3.36 42.35
C SER A 30 -14.98 2.96 43.03
N THR A 31 -14.46 3.81 43.93
CA THR A 31 -13.22 3.52 44.68
C THR A 31 -13.31 2.15 45.38
N GLY A 32 -12.37 1.25 45.05
CA GLY A 32 -12.32 -0.10 45.60
C GLY A 32 -13.12 -1.16 44.82
N GLU A 33 -13.88 -0.78 43.80
CA GLU A 33 -14.52 -1.73 42.88
C GLU A 33 -13.53 -2.28 41.84
N THR A 34 -13.77 -3.52 41.43
CA THR A 34 -13.04 -4.16 40.33
C THR A 34 -14.01 -4.56 39.22
N LEU A 35 -13.54 -4.65 37.98
CA LEU A 35 -14.31 -5.18 36.87
C LEU A 35 -14.34 -6.72 36.96
N ALA A 36 -15.51 -7.28 37.24
CA ALA A 36 -15.69 -8.73 37.42
C ALA A 36 -15.90 -9.46 36.09
N SER A 37 -16.63 -8.87 35.15
CA SER A 37 -16.80 -9.43 33.81
C SER A 37 -17.08 -8.35 32.77
N CYS A 38 -16.88 -8.67 31.50
CA CYS A 38 -17.22 -7.81 30.38
C CYS A 38 -17.73 -8.64 29.21
N THR A 39 -18.78 -8.18 28.54
CA THR A 39 -19.25 -8.73 27.27
C THR A 39 -19.21 -7.66 26.20
N ALA A 40 -18.82 -8.05 24.98
CA ALA A 40 -18.80 -7.19 23.81
C ALA A 40 -19.70 -7.80 22.75
N SER A 41 -20.39 -6.94 22.02
CA SER A 41 -21.36 -7.34 21.01
C SER A 41 -21.40 -6.27 19.93
N ILE A 42 -21.61 -6.65 18.67
CA ILE A 42 -21.56 -5.74 17.53
C ILE A 42 -22.75 -5.98 16.60
N TRP A 43 -23.32 -4.89 16.10
CA TRP A 43 -24.45 -4.91 15.16
C TRP A 43 -24.15 -4.03 13.96
N ASP A 44 -24.65 -4.43 12.79
CA ASP A 44 -24.60 -3.58 11.58
C ASP A 44 -25.68 -2.50 11.60
N SER A 45 -25.63 -1.61 10.61
CA SER A 45 -26.59 -0.51 10.39
C SER A 45 -28.04 -0.97 10.26
N SER A 46 -28.25 -2.24 9.87
CA SER A 46 -29.57 -2.88 9.73
C SER A 46 -30.03 -3.60 11.00
N GLY A 47 -29.24 -3.57 12.08
CA GLY A 47 -29.55 -4.20 13.36
C GLY A 47 -29.23 -5.70 13.43
N ASN A 48 -28.55 -6.28 12.44
CA ASN A 48 -28.13 -7.68 12.50
C ASN A 48 -26.92 -7.85 13.41
N ASN A 49 -26.95 -8.86 14.28
CA ASN A 49 -25.83 -9.18 15.16
C ASN A 49 -24.67 -9.80 14.36
N LYS A 50 -23.47 -9.21 14.46
CA LYS A 50 -22.24 -9.65 13.79
C LYS A 50 -21.15 -10.11 14.75
N THR A 51 -21.48 -10.27 16.04
CA THR A 51 -20.54 -10.61 17.13
C THR A 51 -19.66 -11.81 16.78
N ALA A 52 -20.26 -12.95 16.41
CA ALA A 52 -19.48 -14.15 16.11
C ALA A 52 -18.55 -14.02 14.87
N SER A 53 -18.84 -13.09 13.96
CA SER A 53 -18.06 -12.89 12.73
C SER A 53 -17.02 -11.77 12.83
N MET A 54 -17.09 -10.93 13.86
CA MET A 54 -16.29 -9.70 13.93
C MET A 54 -15.61 -9.46 15.27
N LEU A 55 -16.04 -10.10 16.36
CA LEU A 55 -15.48 -9.91 17.69
C LEU A 55 -14.95 -11.21 18.29
N ASP A 56 -13.78 -11.13 18.89
CA ASP A 56 -13.33 -12.14 19.84
C ASP A 56 -13.97 -11.90 21.22
N ALA A 57 -14.07 -12.96 22.04
CA ALA A 57 -14.56 -12.83 23.41
C ALA A 57 -13.66 -11.88 24.23
N PRO A 58 -14.22 -10.91 24.97
CA PRO A 58 -13.41 -9.99 25.77
C PRO A 58 -12.64 -10.71 26.87
N SER A 59 -11.37 -10.34 27.01
CA SER A 59 -10.53 -10.66 28.17
C SER A 59 -10.62 -9.52 29.20
N VAL A 60 -10.82 -9.86 30.46
CA VAL A 60 -10.93 -8.89 31.55
C VAL A 60 -9.63 -8.87 32.36
N SER A 61 -9.06 -7.67 32.49
CA SER A 61 -7.93 -7.38 33.37
C SER A 61 -8.27 -6.07 34.09
N SER A 62 -8.97 -6.20 35.22
CA SER A 62 -9.53 -5.06 35.95
C SER A 62 -8.47 -3.97 36.15
N PRO A 63 -8.80 -2.70 35.86
CA PRO A 63 -10.11 -2.14 35.54
C PRO A 63 -10.45 -2.10 34.03
N SER A 64 -9.73 -2.84 33.19
CA SER A 64 -9.89 -2.84 31.73
C SER A 64 -10.50 -4.13 31.17
N ALA A 65 -11.09 -4.03 29.99
CA ALA A 65 -11.40 -5.16 29.13
C ALA A 65 -10.69 -4.99 27.78
N THR A 66 -10.17 -6.08 27.23
CA THR A 66 -9.52 -6.10 25.91
C THR A 66 -10.22 -7.10 25.01
N PHE A 67 -10.58 -6.68 23.81
CA PHE A 67 -11.19 -7.51 22.79
C PHE A 67 -10.67 -7.06 21.43
N SER A 68 -10.91 -7.87 20.39
CA SER A 68 -10.43 -7.56 19.06
C SER A 68 -11.55 -7.53 18.05
N VAL A 69 -11.42 -6.62 17.08
CA VAL A 69 -12.37 -6.39 16.00
C VAL A 69 -11.72 -6.79 14.68
N THR A 70 -12.38 -7.67 13.93
CA THR A 70 -11.94 -8.17 12.63
C THR A 70 -13.05 -8.16 11.59
N GLY A 71 -12.71 -8.27 10.31
CA GLY A 71 -13.67 -8.37 9.22
C GLY A 71 -14.55 -7.11 9.03
N GLY A 72 -15.80 -7.34 8.62
CA GLY A 72 -16.76 -6.29 8.29
C GLY A 72 -16.99 -6.11 6.79
N THR A 73 -18.03 -5.35 6.46
CA THR A 73 -18.42 -5.00 5.10
C THR A 73 -17.99 -3.56 4.81
N THR A 74 -17.34 -3.35 3.67
CA THR A 74 -16.94 -2.01 3.20
C THR A 74 -18.16 -1.09 3.09
N GLY A 75 -18.03 0.14 3.61
CA GLY A 75 -19.08 1.17 3.58
C GLY A 75 -20.14 1.00 4.67
N GLU A 76 -20.05 -0.05 5.49
CA GLU A 76 -20.95 -0.25 6.62
C GLU A 76 -20.40 0.38 7.90
N THR A 77 -21.33 0.88 8.71
CA THR A 77 -21.07 1.35 10.07
C THR A 77 -21.64 0.34 11.06
N TYR A 78 -20.86 0.02 12.08
CA TYR A 78 -21.21 -0.93 13.13
C TYR A 78 -21.28 -0.25 14.49
N GLU A 79 -22.23 -0.66 15.32
CA GLU A 79 -22.29 -0.28 16.74
C GLU A 79 -21.74 -1.44 17.58
N ILE A 80 -20.65 -1.21 18.31
CA ILE A 80 -20.12 -2.12 19.32
C ILE A 80 -20.65 -1.69 20.68
N LYS A 81 -21.35 -2.59 21.36
CA LYS A 81 -21.79 -2.41 22.75
C LYS A 81 -20.91 -3.22 23.69
N LEU A 82 -20.34 -2.52 24.66
CA LEU A 82 -19.61 -3.09 25.77
C LEU A 82 -20.49 -3.06 27.02
N VAL A 83 -20.51 -4.17 27.75
CA VAL A 83 -21.23 -4.30 29.01
C VAL A 83 -20.27 -4.83 30.06
N GLY A 84 -19.81 -3.94 30.94
CA GLY A 84 -19.01 -4.28 32.12
C GLY A 84 -19.90 -4.53 33.34
N ILE A 85 -19.53 -5.50 34.17
CA ILE A 85 -20.16 -5.78 35.47
C ILE A 85 -19.08 -5.64 36.55
N SER A 86 -19.30 -4.79 37.55
CA SER A 86 -18.37 -4.65 38.68
C SER A 86 -18.51 -5.80 39.69
N SER A 87 -17.54 -5.91 40.59
CA SER A 87 -17.62 -6.75 41.79
C SER A 87 -18.86 -6.45 42.66
N GLY A 88 -19.39 -5.23 42.60
CA GLY A 88 -20.63 -4.81 43.26
C GLY A 88 -21.91 -5.12 42.48
N SER A 89 -21.83 -5.87 41.36
CA SER A 89 -22.95 -6.17 40.46
C SER A 89 -23.57 -4.94 39.77
N LEU A 90 -22.86 -3.81 39.73
CA LEU A 90 -23.26 -2.65 38.93
C LEU A 90 -22.94 -2.89 37.45
N LYS A 91 -23.82 -2.42 36.57
CA LYS A 91 -23.72 -2.61 35.12
C LYS A 91 -23.36 -1.30 34.44
N TYR A 92 -22.27 -1.34 33.69
CA TYR A 92 -21.75 -0.21 32.90
C TYR A 92 -21.89 -0.54 31.42
N ILE A 93 -22.47 0.36 30.63
CA ILE A 93 -22.72 0.15 29.19
C ILE A 93 -22.03 1.25 28.41
N HIS A 94 -21.16 0.85 27.50
CA HIS A 94 -20.48 1.76 26.57
C HIS A 94 -20.75 1.38 25.13
N LYS A 95 -20.69 2.39 24.25
CA LYS A 95 -20.93 2.24 22.82
C LYS A 95 -19.75 2.80 22.04
N ILE A 96 -19.30 2.04 21.07
CA ILE A 96 -18.25 2.43 20.13
C ILE A 96 -18.82 2.28 18.72
N ILE A 97 -18.74 3.34 17.91
CA ILE A 97 -19.10 3.32 16.50
C ILE A 97 -17.84 2.93 15.70
N CYS A 98 -17.97 1.91 14.85
CA CYS A 98 -16.89 1.40 14.02
C CYS A 98 -17.28 1.47 12.54
N GLU A 99 -16.64 2.35 11.77
CA GLU A 99 -16.83 2.44 10.32
C GLU A 99 -15.79 1.59 9.58
N VAL A 100 -16.25 0.81 8.58
CA VAL A 100 -15.40 -0.08 7.81
C VAL A 100 -15.20 0.46 6.40
N PHE A 101 -13.96 0.83 6.09
CA PHE A 101 -13.56 1.32 4.78
C PHE A 101 -13.03 0.20 3.88
N ASP A 102 -13.00 0.47 2.57
CA ASP A 102 -12.51 -0.50 1.59
C ASP A 102 -11.01 -0.72 1.70
N SER A 103 -10.58 -1.95 1.45
CA SER A 103 -9.14 -2.24 1.43
C SER A 103 -8.48 -1.65 0.20
N ILE A 104 -7.26 -1.17 0.36
CA ILE A 104 -6.50 -0.59 -0.74
C ILE A 104 -5.79 -1.72 -1.48
N SER A 105 -5.82 -1.64 -2.80
CA SER A 105 -5.11 -2.55 -3.69
C SER A 105 -3.93 -1.83 -4.35
N LEU A 106 -2.80 -2.53 -4.41
CA LEU A 106 -1.66 -2.08 -5.21
C LEU A 106 -1.80 -2.70 -6.60
N ASN A 107 -1.92 -1.84 -7.61
CA ASN A 107 -1.87 -2.25 -9.00
C ASN A 107 -0.47 -1.95 -9.56
N THR A 108 0.31 -3.01 -9.75
CA THR A 108 1.70 -2.97 -10.24
C THR A 108 1.83 -3.45 -11.68
N LYS A 109 0.71 -3.55 -12.40
CA LYS A 109 0.71 -3.92 -13.82
C LYS A 109 1.31 -2.77 -14.62
N LEU A 110 2.44 -3.03 -15.27
CA LEU A 110 3.14 -2.04 -16.07
C LEU A 110 2.25 -1.59 -17.23
N GLY A 111 2.19 -0.29 -17.54
CA GLY A 111 1.39 0.24 -18.65
C GLY A 111 -0.13 0.20 -18.47
N ASP A 112 -0.65 -0.24 -17.32
CA ASP A 112 -2.08 -0.25 -17.01
C ASP A 112 -2.58 1.18 -16.70
N SER A 113 -3.75 1.54 -17.20
CA SER A 113 -4.43 2.81 -16.94
C SER A 113 -5.00 2.93 -15.51
N ALA A 114 -4.91 1.87 -14.71
CA ALA A 114 -5.25 1.89 -13.29
C ALA A 114 -4.04 1.58 -12.38
N ALA A 115 -2.82 1.57 -12.90
CA ALA A 115 -1.62 1.32 -12.09
C ALA A 115 -1.41 2.43 -11.05
N ASN A 116 -0.98 2.05 -9.83
CA ASN A 116 -0.80 2.99 -8.72
C ASN A 116 0.46 2.77 -7.87
N SER A 117 1.29 1.78 -8.22
CA SER A 117 2.53 1.46 -7.53
C SER A 117 3.49 0.72 -8.46
N TYR A 118 4.81 0.95 -8.32
CA TYR A 118 5.84 0.19 -9.03
C TYR A 118 6.26 -1.09 -8.31
N VAL A 119 5.95 -1.21 -7.02
CA VAL A 119 6.30 -2.35 -6.18
C VAL A 119 5.07 -3.00 -5.55
N THR A 120 5.12 -4.31 -5.42
CA THR A 120 4.17 -5.06 -4.59
C THR A 120 4.54 -4.91 -3.11
N LEU A 121 3.57 -5.13 -2.22
CA LEU A 121 3.82 -5.08 -0.78
C LEU A 121 4.89 -6.12 -0.32
N PRO A 122 4.90 -7.37 -0.82
CA PRO A 122 5.97 -8.31 -0.49
C PRO A 122 7.36 -7.85 -0.96
N GLU A 123 7.48 -7.27 -2.16
CA GLU A 123 8.75 -6.71 -2.67
C GLU A 123 9.23 -5.58 -1.75
N ALA A 124 8.36 -4.63 -1.40
CA ALA A 124 8.70 -3.50 -0.53
C ALA A 124 9.13 -3.97 0.87
N ASN A 125 8.37 -4.89 1.49
CA ASN A 125 8.72 -5.43 2.80
C ASN A 125 10.08 -6.16 2.78
N THR A 126 10.35 -6.91 1.72
CA THR A 126 11.64 -7.63 1.57
C THR A 126 12.79 -6.63 1.43
N TYR A 127 12.62 -5.62 0.58
CA TYR A 127 13.64 -4.60 0.36
C TYR A 127 13.92 -3.79 1.63
N ILE A 128 12.89 -3.26 2.29
CA ILE A 128 13.04 -2.40 3.47
C ILE A 128 13.69 -3.16 4.62
N ARG A 129 13.34 -4.43 4.83
CA ARG A 129 13.95 -5.23 5.91
C ARG A 129 15.40 -5.59 5.62
N ASN A 130 15.68 -6.09 4.42
CA ASN A 130 16.99 -6.63 4.08
C ASN A 130 18.01 -5.54 3.74
N VAL A 131 17.56 -4.41 3.19
CA VAL A 131 18.44 -3.34 2.70
C VAL A 131 18.45 -2.13 3.64
N LEU A 132 17.31 -1.78 4.25
CA LEU A 132 17.18 -0.58 5.11
C LEU A 132 17.16 -0.89 6.62
N GLY A 133 17.28 -2.18 7.00
CA GLY A 133 17.58 -2.56 8.39
C GLY A 133 16.42 -2.49 9.38
N HIS A 134 15.20 -2.83 8.97
CA HIS A 134 14.01 -2.87 9.83
C HIS A 134 13.67 -1.55 10.56
N PRO A 135 13.25 -0.49 9.84
CA PRO A 135 12.78 0.73 10.48
C PRO A 135 11.56 0.44 11.36
N ASN A 136 11.66 0.70 12.68
CA ASN A 136 10.59 0.42 13.65
C ASN A 136 9.23 0.96 13.20
N LYS A 137 9.20 2.18 12.64
CA LYS A 137 7.97 2.80 12.13
C LYS A 137 7.31 1.96 11.03
N TRP A 138 8.09 1.43 10.08
CA TRP A 138 7.55 0.63 8.97
C TRP A 138 6.91 -0.67 9.46
N ASP A 139 7.58 -1.39 10.36
CA ASP A 139 7.07 -2.66 10.87
C ASP A 139 5.87 -2.49 11.82
N THR A 140 5.70 -1.31 12.44
CA THR A 140 4.51 -0.97 13.24
C THR A 140 3.29 -0.52 12.42
N LEU A 141 3.49 -0.12 11.15
CA LEU A 141 2.36 0.26 10.29
C LEU A 141 1.48 -0.95 9.95
N SER A 142 0.17 -0.70 9.88
CA SER A 142 -0.77 -1.67 9.33
C SER A 142 -0.47 -1.96 7.86
N VAL A 143 -0.96 -3.11 7.37
CA VAL A 143 -0.82 -3.52 5.97
C VAL A 143 -1.36 -2.44 5.03
N GLU A 144 -2.51 -1.85 5.35
CA GLU A 144 -3.13 -0.80 4.54
C GLU A 144 -2.38 0.53 4.64
N GLY A 145 -1.84 0.86 5.82
CA GLY A 145 -0.94 2.01 5.99
C GLY A 145 0.29 1.94 5.09
N ARG A 146 0.93 0.76 5.00
CA ARG A 146 2.07 0.53 4.10
C ARG A 146 1.67 0.68 2.63
N LYS A 147 0.51 0.18 2.23
CA LYS A 147 0.01 0.33 0.84
C LYS A 147 -0.25 1.79 0.47
N ARG A 148 -0.89 2.56 1.35
CA ARG A 148 -1.13 4.00 1.15
C ARG A 148 0.17 4.76 0.94
N LEU A 149 1.13 4.49 1.82
CA LEU A 149 2.44 5.10 1.79
C LEU A 149 3.20 4.79 0.49
N LEU A 150 3.09 3.56 -0.01
CA LEU A 150 3.65 3.18 -1.31
C LEU A 150 2.96 3.91 -2.47
N ILE A 151 1.64 4.07 -2.46
CA ILE A 151 0.89 4.81 -3.49
C ILE A 151 1.30 6.30 -3.48
N GLU A 152 1.41 6.90 -2.30
CA GLU A 152 1.85 8.29 -2.14
C GLU A 152 3.28 8.47 -2.64
N ALA A 153 4.20 7.57 -2.26
CA ALA A 153 5.56 7.55 -2.75
C ALA A 153 5.65 7.42 -4.27
N CYS A 154 4.79 6.60 -4.87
CA CYS A 154 4.68 6.46 -6.33
C CYS A 154 4.28 7.79 -6.98
N ARG A 155 3.27 8.47 -6.44
CA ARG A 155 2.82 9.78 -6.93
C ARG A 155 3.91 10.84 -6.84
N ASP A 156 4.71 10.83 -5.78
CA ASP A 156 5.82 11.77 -5.64
C ASP A 156 6.92 11.53 -6.67
N ILE A 157 7.23 10.27 -6.97
CA ILE A 157 8.19 9.90 -8.02
C ILE A 157 7.68 10.36 -9.40
N ASP A 158 6.39 10.17 -9.67
CA ASP A 158 5.80 10.49 -10.98
C ASP A 158 5.72 11.99 -11.28
N ARG A 159 5.97 12.85 -10.28
CA ARG A 159 6.08 14.31 -10.48
C ARG A 159 7.39 14.73 -11.16
N PHE A 160 8.39 13.85 -11.28
CA PHE A 160 9.63 14.20 -11.94
C PHE A 160 9.48 14.35 -13.46
N ASN A 161 10.31 15.20 -14.04
CA ASN A 161 10.43 15.31 -15.47
C ASN A 161 11.38 14.21 -16.00
N PHE A 162 10.81 13.11 -16.49
CA PHE A 162 11.56 11.99 -17.02
C PHE A 162 11.96 12.16 -18.50
N LEU A 163 13.01 11.45 -18.91
CA LEU A 163 13.44 11.31 -20.30
C LEU A 163 12.50 10.38 -21.08
N GLY A 164 12.50 10.51 -22.40
CA GLY A 164 11.62 9.73 -23.28
C GLY A 164 10.15 10.11 -23.16
N VAL A 165 9.26 9.24 -23.63
CA VAL A 165 7.80 9.33 -23.47
C VAL A 165 7.27 8.05 -22.83
N ARG A 166 6.06 8.12 -22.27
CA ARG A 166 5.34 6.94 -21.77
C ARG A 166 5.19 5.91 -22.90
N TYR A 167 5.20 4.62 -22.56
CA TYR A 167 5.05 3.56 -23.57
C TYR A 167 3.65 3.58 -24.20
N TYR A 168 2.61 3.71 -23.37
CA TYR A 168 1.24 3.93 -23.84
C TYR A 168 0.76 5.34 -23.48
N ASP A 169 -0.09 5.92 -24.33
CA ASP A 169 -0.67 7.25 -24.07
C ASP A 169 -1.66 7.24 -22.89
N ASN A 170 -2.33 6.11 -22.65
CA ASN A 170 -3.34 5.96 -21.60
C ASN A 170 -2.78 5.38 -20.28
N GLN A 171 -1.48 5.08 -20.20
CA GLN A 171 -0.90 4.62 -18.93
C GLN A 171 -0.87 5.78 -17.92
N ILE A 172 -1.20 5.49 -16.67
CA ILE A 172 -1.24 6.50 -15.61
C ILE A 172 0.16 6.80 -15.06
N LEU A 173 0.96 5.76 -14.83
CA LEU A 173 2.29 5.90 -14.26
C LEU A 173 3.32 6.31 -15.31
N GLU A 174 4.39 6.99 -14.87
CA GLU A 174 5.44 7.47 -15.78
C GLU A 174 6.23 6.32 -16.45
N PHE A 175 6.38 5.19 -15.77
CA PHE A 175 7.00 3.97 -16.31
C PHE A 175 5.95 2.89 -16.60
N PRO A 176 6.15 2.04 -17.63
CA PRO A 176 7.33 1.93 -18.49
C PRO A 176 7.43 3.07 -19.52
N ARG A 177 8.63 3.33 -20.00
CA ARG A 177 8.92 4.32 -21.06
C ARG A 177 9.01 3.63 -22.42
N ASN A 178 9.03 4.42 -23.49
CA ASN A 178 9.12 3.94 -24.86
C ASN A 178 10.41 3.18 -25.21
N ASP A 179 11.45 3.29 -24.39
CA ASP A 179 12.72 2.56 -24.50
C ASP A 179 12.76 1.29 -23.62
N HIS A 180 11.63 0.94 -22.98
CA HIS A 180 11.55 -0.25 -22.13
C HIS A 180 11.56 -1.54 -22.96
N ASP A 181 12.34 -2.52 -22.49
CA ASP A 181 12.48 -3.81 -23.16
C ASP A 181 11.16 -4.60 -23.18
N THR A 182 10.79 -5.05 -24.38
CA THR A 182 9.58 -5.84 -24.60
C THR A 182 9.81 -7.06 -25.49
N ILE A 183 9.00 -8.09 -25.29
CA ILE A 183 8.84 -9.21 -26.22
C ILE A 183 7.44 -9.13 -26.80
N THR A 184 7.33 -9.29 -28.11
CA THR A 184 6.03 -9.41 -28.79
C THR A 184 5.96 -10.73 -29.54
N GLY A 185 4.73 -11.22 -29.77
CA GLY A 185 4.50 -12.44 -30.53
C GLY A 185 3.14 -13.07 -30.28
N ASN A 186 2.96 -14.27 -30.82
CA ASN A 186 1.76 -15.07 -30.62
C ASN A 186 1.96 -16.06 -29.48
N CYS A 187 0.93 -16.34 -28.69
CA CYS A 187 0.98 -17.36 -27.65
C CYS A 187 1.22 -18.75 -28.26
N GLY A 188 2.12 -19.54 -27.67
CA GLY A 188 2.41 -20.93 -28.02
C GLY A 188 1.89 -21.92 -26.99
N THR A 189 1.87 -23.21 -27.36
CA THR A 189 1.42 -24.31 -26.48
C THR A 189 2.51 -24.74 -25.50
N PRO A 190 2.18 -25.13 -24.25
CA PRO A 190 0.84 -25.26 -23.68
C PRO A 190 0.16 -23.91 -23.40
N LEU A 191 -1.17 -23.86 -23.57
CA LEU A 191 -2.01 -22.69 -23.33
C LEU A 191 -2.97 -22.97 -22.17
N THR A 192 -2.97 -22.10 -21.16
CA THR A 192 -3.92 -22.14 -20.05
C THR A 192 -4.34 -20.72 -19.71
N ASN A 193 -5.38 -20.55 -18.89
CA ASN A 193 -5.75 -19.22 -18.40
C ASN A 193 -4.67 -18.60 -17.51
N THR A 194 -3.65 -19.36 -17.11
CA THR A 194 -2.57 -18.92 -16.23
C THR A 194 -1.21 -18.93 -16.90
N GLY A 195 -1.11 -19.24 -18.20
CA GLY A 195 0.18 -19.29 -18.86
C GLY A 195 0.12 -19.67 -20.33
N PHE A 196 1.22 -19.38 -21.02
CA PHE A 196 1.43 -19.74 -22.41
C PHE A 196 2.93 -19.92 -22.67
N LYS A 197 3.29 -20.56 -23.80
CA LYS A 197 4.68 -20.71 -24.22
C LYS A 197 5.11 -19.60 -25.18
N HIS A 198 6.36 -19.13 -25.09
CA HIS A 198 6.97 -18.34 -26.17
C HIS A 198 8.49 -18.47 -26.15
N ALA A 199 9.10 -18.69 -27.32
CA ALA A 199 10.54 -18.99 -27.43
C ALA A 199 11.44 -17.82 -27.01
N ASN A 200 11.01 -16.57 -27.16
CA ASN A 200 11.85 -15.41 -26.83
C ASN A 200 11.94 -15.12 -25.33
N PHE A 201 11.18 -15.80 -24.46
CA PHE A 201 11.36 -15.65 -23.01
C PHE A 201 12.70 -16.17 -22.50
N THR A 202 13.53 -16.77 -23.36
CA THR A 202 14.86 -17.27 -23.06
C THR A 202 15.99 -16.68 -23.91
N SER A 203 15.73 -15.79 -24.88
CA SER A 203 16.78 -15.41 -25.83
C SER A 203 17.77 -14.38 -25.25
N ASP A 204 19.05 -14.72 -25.42
CA ASP A 204 20.23 -13.97 -25.07
C ASP A 204 20.91 -13.48 -26.35
N THR A 205 20.57 -12.27 -26.81
CA THR A 205 21.35 -11.70 -27.93
C THR A 205 22.79 -11.38 -27.48
N TYR A 206 23.07 -11.19 -26.18
CA TYR A 206 24.39 -10.82 -25.65
C TYR A 206 24.67 -11.25 -24.20
N GLY A 207 24.41 -12.53 -23.85
CA GLY A 207 24.96 -13.15 -22.63
C GLY A 207 24.63 -12.50 -21.28
N SER A 208 23.58 -11.68 -21.20
CA SER A 208 23.20 -10.94 -19.99
C SER A 208 21.81 -11.37 -19.49
N TYR A 209 21.79 -12.20 -18.45
CA TYR A 209 20.72 -12.45 -17.46
C TYR A 209 19.30 -12.89 -17.86
N LYS A 210 18.89 -12.92 -19.13
CA LYS A 210 17.51 -13.34 -19.52
C LYS A 210 17.26 -14.86 -19.46
N SER A 211 18.30 -15.68 -19.21
CA SER A 211 18.23 -17.14 -19.09
C SER A 211 17.97 -17.66 -17.66
N ASN A 212 17.71 -16.78 -16.69
CA ASN A 212 17.36 -17.21 -15.33
C ASN A 212 15.87 -17.61 -15.25
N THR A 213 15.59 -18.67 -14.49
CA THR A 213 14.22 -18.99 -14.07
C THR A 213 13.67 -17.80 -13.29
N ASN A 214 12.48 -17.34 -13.65
CA ASN A 214 11.83 -16.16 -13.07
C ASN A 214 12.46 -14.79 -13.39
N TYR A 215 13.31 -14.66 -14.41
CA TYR A 215 13.76 -13.33 -14.89
C TYR A 215 12.58 -12.38 -15.16
N TRP A 216 11.54 -12.89 -15.82
CA TRP A 216 10.37 -12.09 -16.22
C TRP A 216 9.38 -11.85 -15.08
N LYS A 217 9.61 -12.42 -13.90
CA LYS A 217 8.74 -12.26 -12.74
C LYS A 217 8.63 -10.79 -12.36
N TYR A 218 7.42 -10.36 -12.03
CA TYR A 218 7.07 -8.95 -11.78
C TYR A 218 7.08 -8.02 -13.02
N GLY A 219 7.32 -8.57 -14.21
CA GLY A 219 6.95 -7.92 -15.46
C GLY A 219 5.44 -7.98 -15.70
N ALA A 220 5.00 -7.58 -16.89
CA ALA A 220 3.58 -7.61 -17.27
C ALA A 220 3.39 -8.21 -18.67
N VAL A 221 2.29 -8.92 -18.88
CA VAL A 221 1.84 -9.38 -20.21
C VAL A 221 0.54 -8.68 -20.54
N HIS A 222 0.47 -8.16 -21.75
CA HIS A 222 -0.65 -7.44 -22.33
C HIS A 222 -1.14 -8.23 -23.52
N ILE A 223 -2.41 -8.59 -23.54
CA ILE A 223 -3.03 -9.17 -24.74
C ILE A 223 -3.42 -8.04 -25.69
N THR A 224 -2.80 -8.00 -26.86
CA THR A 224 -2.97 -6.91 -27.84
C THR A 224 -3.92 -7.25 -28.99
N LEU A 225 -4.22 -8.54 -29.19
CA LEU A 225 -5.17 -9.01 -30.20
C LEU A 225 -5.73 -10.36 -29.75
N ALA A 226 -7.01 -10.61 -30.10
CA ALA A 226 -7.84 -11.75 -29.69
C ALA A 226 -8.50 -11.59 -28.31
N THR A 227 -9.30 -12.60 -27.93
CA THR A 227 -10.08 -12.60 -26.68
C THR A 227 -9.27 -13.28 -25.58
N PRO A 228 -9.02 -12.62 -24.44
CA PRO A 228 -9.53 -11.30 -24.03
C PRO A 228 -8.61 -10.13 -24.46
N LEU A 229 -9.16 -9.14 -25.17
CA LEU A 229 -8.42 -7.96 -25.63
C LEU A 229 -8.11 -7.03 -24.46
N ASN A 230 -6.89 -6.46 -24.43
CA ASN A 230 -6.41 -5.54 -23.39
C ASN A 230 -6.33 -6.16 -21.99
N ASP A 231 -6.25 -7.48 -21.90
CA ASP A 231 -6.15 -8.15 -20.60
C ASP A 231 -4.71 -8.13 -20.09
N ILE A 232 -4.45 -7.28 -19.09
CA ILE A 232 -3.11 -7.08 -18.53
C ILE A 232 -2.93 -7.93 -17.27
N ARG A 233 -1.85 -8.71 -17.23
CA ARG A 233 -1.49 -9.58 -16.10
C ARG A 233 -0.04 -9.41 -15.68
N VAL A 234 0.21 -9.48 -14.37
CA VAL A 234 1.57 -9.55 -13.83
C VAL A 234 2.12 -10.96 -14.07
N ILE A 235 3.37 -11.05 -14.50
CA ILE A 235 4.07 -12.32 -14.66
C ILE A 235 4.42 -12.87 -13.27
N GLY A 236 3.88 -14.04 -12.95
CA GLY A 236 4.16 -14.77 -11.71
C GLY A 236 5.45 -15.58 -11.77
N GLY A 237 5.86 -16.01 -12.96
CA GLY A 237 7.11 -16.69 -13.20
C GLY A 237 7.35 -17.06 -14.65
N ASN A 238 8.54 -17.56 -14.94
CA ASN A 238 8.85 -18.17 -16.24
C ASN A 238 9.75 -19.39 -16.03
N ASN A 239 9.49 -20.44 -16.80
CA ASN A 239 10.30 -21.64 -16.84
C ASN A 239 11.15 -21.64 -18.11
N ILE A 240 12.46 -21.57 -17.94
CA ILE A 240 13.44 -21.48 -19.04
C ILE A 240 13.59 -22.79 -19.82
N THR A 241 13.30 -23.94 -19.19
CA THR A 241 13.38 -25.24 -19.85
C THR A 241 12.19 -25.46 -20.77
N THR A 242 11.00 -25.02 -20.34
CA THR A 242 9.76 -25.22 -21.10
C THR A 242 9.36 -24.02 -21.95
N ASN A 243 10.02 -22.86 -21.77
CA ASN A 243 9.65 -21.56 -22.35
C ASN A 243 8.23 -21.11 -21.99
N VAL A 244 7.71 -21.57 -20.85
CA VAL A 244 6.35 -21.23 -20.39
C VAL A 244 6.44 -20.06 -19.42
N VAL A 245 5.67 -19.02 -19.71
CA VAL A 245 5.41 -17.93 -18.77
C VAL A 245 4.12 -18.24 -18.01
N THR A 246 4.11 -17.98 -16.71
CA THR A 246 2.92 -18.06 -15.87
C THR A 246 2.55 -16.70 -15.32
N VAL A 247 1.27 -16.38 -15.31
CA VAL A 247 0.74 -15.12 -14.77
C VAL A 247 0.23 -15.30 -13.35
N ALA A 248 0.36 -14.26 -12.52
CA ALA A 248 -0.01 -14.29 -11.11
C ALA A 248 -1.52 -14.40 -10.88
N SER A 249 -2.32 -13.90 -11.82
CA SER A 249 -3.78 -14.06 -11.84
C SER A 249 -4.23 -14.51 -13.23
N ALA A 250 -5.27 -15.34 -13.28
CA ALA A 250 -5.75 -15.91 -14.53
C ALA A 250 -6.24 -14.81 -15.49
N PHE A 251 -5.96 -14.98 -16.78
CA PHE A 251 -6.64 -14.25 -17.85
C PHE A 251 -8.14 -14.51 -17.79
N THR A 252 -8.91 -13.53 -18.26
CA THR A 252 -10.38 -13.56 -18.25
C THR A 252 -10.92 -14.68 -19.15
N ALA A 253 -10.19 -15.02 -20.20
CA ALA A 253 -10.42 -16.17 -21.07
C ALA A 253 -9.08 -16.85 -21.41
N THR A 254 -9.13 -18.11 -21.85
CA THR A 254 -7.94 -18.86 -22.26
C THR A 254 -7.32 -18.21 -23.51
N PRO A 255 -6.04 -17.79 -23.47
CA PRO A 255 -5.33 -17.40 -24.68
C PRO A 255 -5.29 -18.54 -25.70
N THR A 256 -5.36 -18.19 -26.98
CA THR A 256 -5.25 -19.12 -28.11
C THR A 256 -3.94 -18.91 -28.85
N THR A 257 -3.60 -19.78 -29.80
CA THR A 257 -2.41 -19.61 -30.65
C THR A 257 -2.46 -18.38 -31.56
N ASN A 258 -3.65 -17.78 -31.74
CA ASN A 258 -3.85 -16.55 -32.49
C ASN A 258 -3.84 -15.30 -31.59
N THR A 259 -3.67 -15.49 -30.29
CA THR A 259 -3.59 -14.38 -29.33
C THR A 259 -2.21 -13.74 -29.43
N THR A 260 -2.19 -12.45 -29.76
CA THR A 260 -0.95 -11.68 -29.76
C THR A 260 -0.74 -11.05 -28.40
N PHE A 261 0.51 -10.95 -27.97
CA PHE A 261 0.85 -10.33 -26.71
C PHE A 261 2.05 -9.39 -26.84
N ILE A 262 2.15 -8.50 -25.86
CA ILE A 262 3.36 -7.75 -25.52
C ILE A 262 3.71 -8.07 -24.08
N ALA A 263 4.93 -8.52 -23.83
CA ALA A 263 5.46 -8.79 -22.49
C ALA A 263 6.53 -7.76 -22.16
N PHE A 264 6.31 -7.02 -21.07
CA PHE A 264 7.26 -6.06 -20.51
C PHE A 264 8.19 -6.76 -19.52
N GLU A 265 9.47 -6.45 -19.62
CA GLU A 265 10.45 -6.82 -18.60
C GLU A 265 10.07 -6.20 -17.23
N PRO A 266 10.38 -6.82 -16.08
CA PRO A 266 10.25 -6.13 -14.80
C PRO A 266 10.98 -4.78 -14.81
N LEU A 267 10.37 -3.78 -14.16
CA LEU A 267 11.02 -2.46 -13.99
C LEU A 267 12.37 -2.58 -13.30
N ASP A 268 13.28 -1.67 -13.67
CA ASP A 268 14.60 -1.57 -13.06
C ASP A 268 14.47 -1.48 -11.54
N THR A 269 15.27 -2.31 -10.86
CA THR A 269 15.35 -2.38 -9.40
C THR A 269 15.58 -1.03 -8.74
N LYS A 270 16.24 -0.06 -9.40
CA LYS A 270 16.45 1.30 -8.90
C LYS A 270 15.16 2.08 -8.81
N ILE A 271 14.24 1.95 -9.77
CA ILE A 271 12.92 2.62 -9.75
C ILE A 271 12.11 2.05 -8.59
N LYS A 272 12.08 0.72 -8.46
CA LYS A 272 11.41 0.02 -7.35
C LYS A 272 11.98 0.41 -5.98
N SER A 273 13.31 0.43 -5.88
CA SER A 273 14.03 0.85 -4.68
C SER A 273 13.75 2.30 -4.34
N ALA A 274 13.70 3.20 -5.33
CA ALA A 274 13.40 4.61 -5.13
C ALA A 274 12.01 4.79 -4.48
N GLN A 275 11.01 4.03 -4.90
CA GLN A 275 9.68 4.06 -4.27
C GLN A 275 9.74 3.63 -2.80
N CYS A 276 10.54 2.61 -2.47
CA CYS A 276 10.71 2.17 -1.08
C CYS A 276 11.41 3.22 -0.21
N HIS A 277 12.47 3.85 -0.72
CA HIS A 277 13.16 4.96 -0.05
C HIS A 277 12.26 6.18 0.15
N GLN A 278 11.44 6.49 -0.85
CA GLN A 278 10.49 7.59 -0.78
C GLN A 278 9.38 7.31 0.25
N ALA A 279 8.86 6.09 0.27
CA ALA A 279 7.86 5.67 1.26
C ALA A 279 8.40 5.81 2.70
N LEU A 280 9.63 5.37 2.95
CA LEU A 280 10.23 5.52 4.28
C LEU A 280 10.45 6.99 4.65
N TYR A 281 10.91 7.82 3.70
CA TYR A 281 11.10 9.25 3.92
C TYR A 281 9.78 9.96 4.27
N ILE A 282 8.68 9.64 3.57
CA ILE A 282 7.35 10.18 3.91
C ILE A 282 6.96 9.74 5.33
N LEU A 283 7.17 8.48 5.69
CA LEU A 283 6.85 7.96 7.03
C LEU A 283 7.67 8.60 8.15
N GLU A 284 8.93 8.92 7.89
CA GLU A 284 9.80 9.55 8.87
C GLU A 284 9.42 11.00 9.12
N ASN A 285 8.97 11.71 8.08
CA ASN A 285 8.65 13.14 8.11
C ASN A 285 7.17 13.48 8.32
N SER A 286 6.25 12.51 8.19
CA SER A 286 4.79 12.70 8.34
C SER A 286 4.30 12.97 9.77
N GLY A 287 5.20 13.06 10.77
CA GLY A 287 4.85 13.06 12.19
C GLY A 287 5.51 14.13 13.06
N GLY A 288 5.80 15.32 12.55
CA GLY A 288 6.31 16.40 13.41
C GLY A 288 5.83 17.79 13.01
N ASP A 289 5.26 18.55 13.95
CA ASP A 289 5.22 20.03 13.89
C ASP A 289 6.63 20.60 14.13
N THR A 290 7.62 20.08 13.40
CA THR A 290 8.99 20.56 13.49
C THR A 290 9.14 21.77 12.59
N LEU A 291 9.98 22.71 13.02
CA LEU A 291 10.37 23.88 12.24
C LEU A 291 10.83 23.53 10.81
N GLN A 292 11.36 22.32 10.63
CA GLN A 292 11.76 21.73 9.37
C GLN A 292 10.57 21.47 8.43
N ASN A 293 9.43 20.97 8.93
CA ASN A 293 8.23 20.72 8.12
C ASN A 293 7.58 22.02 7.61
N TYR A 294 7.64 23.11 8.37
CA TYR A 294 7.19 24.42 7.88
C TYR A 294 8.13 25.02 6.83
N LYS A 295 9.45 24.84 7.03
CA LYS A 295 10.46 25.22 6.04
C LYS A 295 10.28 24.41 4.73
N ASP A 296 9.98 23.12 4.85
CA ASP A 296 9.76 22.20 3.74
C ASP A 296 8.42 22.46 3.02
N SER A 297 7.44 23.03 3.74
CA SER A 297 6.15 23.50 3.19
C SER A 297 6.23 24.90 2.54
N GLY A 298 7.41 25.54 2.54
CA GLY A 298 7.61 26.86 1.95
C GLY A 298 7.04 28.02 2.77
N ALA A 299 6.84 27.85 4.08
CA ALA A 299 6.42 28.93 4.96
C ALA A 299 7.57 29.94 5.14
N ASN A 300 7.33 31.21 4.80
CA ASN A 300 8.30 32.30 5.03
C ASN A 300 8.34 32.75 6.50
N TYR A 301 7.31 32.40 7.26
CA TYR A 301 7.07 32.81 8.64
C TYR A 301 6.29 31.73 9.38
N VAL A 302 6.71 31.41 10.60
CA VAL A 302 5.94 30.54 11.51
C VAL A 302 6.04 31.11 12.92
N LYS A 303 4.89 31.12 13.60
CA LYS A 303 4.79 31.44 15.02
C LYS A 303 4.42 30.18 15.79
N ILE A 304 5.31 29.74 16.68
CA ILE A 304 5.09 28.60 17.57
C ILE A 304 5.08 29.13 18.99
N GLY A 305 3.88 29.27 19.58
CA GLY A 305 3.70 29.92 20.88
C GLY A 305 4.25 31.36 20.88
N ASP A 306 5.26 31.59 21.73
CA ASP A 306 5.93 32.88 21.90
C ASP A 306 7.20 33.04 21.03
N THR A 307 7.56 32.02 20.24
CA THR A 307 8.75 32.06 19.37
C THR A 307 8.35 32.33 17.93
N GLU A 308 8.94 33.38 17.33
CA GLU A 308 8.82 33.71 15.91
C GLU A 308 10.10 33.29 15.18
N VAL A 309 9.95 32.53 14.08
CA VAL A 309 11.06 32.18 13.20
C VAL A 309 10.77 32.68 11.79
N ARG A 310 11.69 33.47 11.24
CA ARG A 310 11.69 33.93 9.84
C ARG A 310 12.77 33.19 9.06
N PHE A 311 12.38 32.56 7.96
CA PHE A 311 13.31 31.86 7.09
C PHE A 311 13.90 32.83 6.06
N LYS A 312 15.21 32.74 5.79
CA LYS A 312 15.89 33.61 4.81
C LYS A 312 15.35 33.32 3.41
N GLU A 313 14.76 34.33 2.77
CA GLU A 313 14.33 34.24 1.37
C GLU A 313 15.54 33.97 0.47
N GLY A 314 15.43 32.90 -0.32
CA GLY A 314 16.46 32.52 -1.28
C GLY A 314 17.27 31.31 -0.84
N LEU A 315 16.69 30.11 -0.98
CA LEU A 315 17.30 28.90 -1.56
C LEU A 315 16.32 27.72 -1.46
N SER A 316 15.56 27.54 -2.53
CA SER A 316 14.87 26.34 -3.01
C SER A 316 13.88 25.61 -2.09
N SER A 317 12.61 25.65 -2.50
CA SER A 317 11.67 24.53 -2.39
C SER A 317 12.29 23.27 -3.02
N ARG A 318 13.00 22.48 -2.23
CA ARG A 318 13.55 21.16 -2.62
C ARG A 318 13.55 20.30 -1.37
N SER A 319 12.81 19.19 -1.29
CA SER A 319 11.95 18.52 -2.24
C SER A 319 11.06 17.59 -1.41
N SER A 320 9.81 17.34 -1.80
CA SER A 320 9.00 16.26 -1.20
C SER A 320 9.62 14.86 -1.35
N ILE A 321 10.82 14.74 -1.95
CA ILE A 321 11.45 13.49 -2.37
C ILE A 321 12.73 13.21 -1.57
N SER A 322 12.93 11.96 -1.20
CA SER A 322 14.17 11.45 -0.61
C SER A 322 15.37 11.70 -1.53
N GLN A 323 16.52 12.08 -0.93
CA GLN A 323 17.77 12.25 -1.67
C GLN A 323 18.23 10.93 -2.31
N GLU A 324 18.04 9.80 -1.62
CA GLU A 324 18.38 8.48 -2.14
C GLU A 324 17.44 8.07 -3.28
N ALA A 325 16.14 8.33 -3.15
CA ALA A 325 15.19 8.10 -4.24
C ALA A 325 15.56 8.92 -5.49
N ARG A 326 15.92 10.20 -5.32
CA ARG A 326 16.38 11.06 -6.42
C ARG A 326 17.67 10.54 -7.06
N LYS A 327 18.63 10.07 -6.25
CA LYS A 327 19.90 9.52 -6.74
C LYS A 327 19.66 8.26 -7.59
N LEU A 328 18.79 7.37 -7.12
CA LEU A 328 18.39 6.17 -7.83
C LEU A 328 17.69 6.49 -9.15
N LEU A 329 16.82 7.51 -9.18
CA LEU A 329 16.08 7.93 -10.38
C LEU A 329 16.88 8.82 -11.34
N SER A 330 18.04 9.32 -10.92
CA SER A 330 18.86 10.25 -11.70
C SER A 330 19.21 9.83 -13.15
N PRO A 331 19.29 8.53 -13.52
CA PRO A 331 19.48 8.13 -14.92
C PRO A 331 18.30 8.49 -15.82
N TRP A 332 17.07 8.50 -15.29
CA TRP A 332 15.85 8.75 -16.05
C TRP A 332 15.35 10.19 -15.96
N ILE A 333 15.86 10.99 -15.01
CA ILE A 333 15.46 12.39 -14.83
C ILE A 333 16.17 13.28 -15.85
N ARG A 334 15.41 14.16 -16.52
CA ARG A 334 15.97 15.18 -17.41
C ARG A 334 16.84 16.16 -16.61
N LYS A 335 18.13 16.22 -16.95
CA LYS A 335 19.05 17.18 -16.35
C LYS A 335 18.91 18.53 -17.03
N ASP A 336 18.48 19.55 -16.29
CA ASP A 336 18.55 20.93 -16.77
C ASP A 336 20.02 21.32 -16.95
N LYS A 337 20.42 21.60 -18.18
CA LYS A 337 21.72 22.22 -18.44
C LYS A 337 21.67 23.62 -17.84
N LYS A 338 22.36 23.84 -16.72
CA LYS A 338 22.64 25.20 -16.25
C LYS A 338 23.52 25.88 -17.30
N VAL A 339 22.94 26.79 -18.07
CA VAL A 339 23.72 27.73 -18.88
C VAL A 339 24.42 28.65 -17.89
N LEU A 340 25.72 28.46 -17.73
CA LEU A 340 26.56 29.44 -17.05
C LEU A 340 26.52 30.72 -17.90
N ARG A 341 25.85 31.76 -17.42
CA ARG A 341 26.01 33.10 -17.99
C ARG A 341 27.42 33.54 -17.62
N GLY A 342 28.29 33.59 -18.63
CA GLY A 342 29.64 34.17 -18.54
C GLY A 342 29.60 35.69 -18.45
#